data_AF-A0A6A5QWJ4-F1
#
_entry.id   AF-A0A6A5QWJ4-F1
#
_cell.length_a   1.000
_cell.length_b   1.000
_cell.length_c   1.000
_cell.angle_alpha   90.00
_cell.angle_beta   90.00
_cell.angle_gamma   90.00
#
_symmetry.space_group_name_H-M   'P 1'
#
loop_
_entity.id
_entity.type
_entity.pdbx_description
1 polymer ?
#
loop_
_entity_poly.entity_id
_entity_poly.type
_entity_poly.pdbx_seq_one_letter_code
_entity_poly.pdbx_strand_id
1 'polypeptide(L)'
;MKETDLHLNIALADLNIDSLGYLRIKSSLEKILKLEETISMSLVLSCQTISDLDNMLLGLGTTTAKYDPIVPLVSSGSKTPIILCHPGGGEFLTWLGLLKYIPDRPVYALRVCGFHKNETPFDSLDEML
;
A
#
# COMPACT_ATOMS: atom_id res chain seq x y z
N MET A 1 21.76 6.40 5.48
CA MET A 1 20.89 7.38 6.17
C MET A 1 21.33 7.43 7.62
N LYS A 2 21.54 8.62 8.19
CA LYS A 2 21.81 8.72 9.63
C LYS A 2 20.46 8.65 10.35
N GLU A 3 20.43 8.13 11.57
CA GLU A 3 19.21 8.01 12.39
C GLU A 3 18.50 9.36 12.58
N THR A 4 19.26 10.46 12.51
CA THR A 4 18.82 11.85 12.62
C THR A 4 18.02 12.36 11.40
N ASP A 5 17.99 11.63 10.29
CA ASP A 5 17.29 12.04 9.06
C ASP A 5 15.82 11.57 9.02
N LEU A 6 15.44 10.60 9.88
CA LEU A 6 14.10 10.03 9.94
C LEU A 6 13.16 10.94 10.76
N HIS A 7 12.09 11.44 10.16
CA HIS A 7 11.10 12.29 10.81
C HIS A 7 9.70 11.96 10.29
N LEU A 8 8.65 12.29 11.06
CA LEU A 8 7.28 11.84 10.78
C LEU A 8 6.77 12.16 9.37
N ASN A 9 7.16 13.31 8.82
CA ASN A 9 6.69 13.78 7.52
C ASN A 9 7.60 13.38 6.35
N ILE A 10 8.64 12.57 6.58
CA ILE A 10 9.48 12.08 5.49
C ILE A 10 8.65 11.23 4.53
N ALA A 11 8.78 11.48 3.23
CA ALA A 11 8.11 10.67 2.23
C ALA A 11 8.75 9.27 2.19
N LEU A 12 7.95 8.22 2.29
CA LEU A 12 8.44 6.84 2.23
C LEU A 12 9.09 6.52 0.86
N ALA A 13 8.65 7.21 -0.20
CA ALA A 13 9.25 7.10 -1.53
C ALA A 13 10.72 7.54 -1.56
N ASP A 14 11.11 8.50 -0.71
CA ASP A 14 12.49 9.03 -0.63
C ASP A 14 13.44 8.07 0.09
N LEU A 15 12.90 7.08 0.81
CA LEU A 15 13.66 6.10 1.58
C LEU A 15 14.25 4.97 0.71
N ASN A 16 13.99 4.97 -0.60
CA ASN A 16 14.42 3.92 -1.54
C ASN A 16 14.03 2.49 -1.09
N ILE A 17 12.85 2.36 -0.49
CA ILE A 17 12.31 1.06 -0.04
C ILE A 17 11.79 0.30 -1.26
N ASP A 18 12.31 -0.91 -1.48
CA ASP A 18 11.80 -1.82 -2.50
C ASP A 18 10.66 -2.70 -1.98
N SER A 19 10.10 -3.55 -2.85
CA SER A 19 8.97 -4.42 -2.50
C SER A 19 9.28 -5.37 -1.33
N LEU A 20 10.49 -5.93 -1.28
CA LEU A 20 10.92 -6.79 -0.18
C LEU A 20 11.10 -5.98 1.11
N GLY A 21 11.57 -4.74 1.01
CA GLY A 21 11.65 -3.79 2.10
C GLY A 21 10.29 -3.52 2.73
N TYR A 22 9.26 -3.23 1.91
CA TYR A 22 7.89 -3.06 2.40
C TYR A 22 7.35 -4.31 3.10
N LEU A 23 7.59 -5.51 2.54
CA LEU A 23 7.20 -6.77 3.17
C LEU A 23 7.89 -6.98 4.53
N ARG A 24 9.19 -6.64 4.63
CA ARG A 24 9.96 -6.70 5.87
C ARG A 24 9.47 -5.69 6.90
N ILE A 25 9.12 -4.47 6.49
CA ILE A 25 8.55 -3.44 7.36
C ILE A 25 7.22 -3.93 7.92
N LYS A 26 6.29 -4.38 7.06
CA LYS A 26 5.00 -4.94 7.49
C LYS A 26 5.21 -6.07 8.50
N SER A 27 6.01 -7.08 8.14
CA SER A 27 6.24 -8.24 9.00
C SER A 27 6.87 -7.87 10.34
N SER A 28 7.79 -6.90 10.34
CA SER A 28 8.39 -6.37 11.57
C SER A 28 7.35 -5.66 12.46
N LEU A 29 6.49 -4.83 11.87
CA LEU A 29 5.43 -4.12 12.60
C LEU A 29 4.43 -5.10 13.23
N GLU A 30 3.95 -6.08 12.46
CA GLU A 30 3.05 -7.13 12.95
C GLU A 30 3.64 -7.86 14.16
N LYS A 31 4.92 -8.22 14.08
CA LYS A 31 5.62 -8.93 15.15
C LYS A 31 5.85 -8.06 16.39
N ILE A 32 6.29 -6.81 16.22
CA ILE A 32 6.59 -5.89 17.32
C ILE A 32 5.32 -5.51 18.08
N LEU A 33 4.24 -5.23 17.34
CA LEU A 33 2.95 -4.83 17.90
C LEU A 33 2.10 -6.03 18.34
N LYS A 34 2.57 -7.26 18.08
CA LYS A 34 1.87 -8.52 18.41
C LYS A 34 0.45 -8.55 17.85
N LEU A 35 0.30 -8.14 16.59
CA LEU A 35 -0.99 -8.14 15.92
C LEU A 35 -1.45 -9.59 15.68
N GLU A 36 -2.70 -9.88 16.01
CA GLU A 36 -3.32 -11.18 15.74
C GLU A 36 -3.72 -11.32 14.26
N GLU A 37 -4.04 -10.20 13.61
CA GLU A 37 -4.40 -10.14 12.20
C GLU A 37 -3.28 -9.49 11.38
N THR A 38 -3.14 -9.96 10.14
CA THR A 38 -2.16 -9.38 9.22
C THR A 38 -2.62 -8.02 8.71
N ILE A 39 -1.71 -7.05 8.67
CA ILE A 39 -1.94 -5.73 8.07
C ILE A 39 -2.12 -5.90 6.56
N SER A 40 -3.09 -5.22 5.95
CA SER A 40 -3.21 -5.20 4.49
C SER A 40 -2.00 -4.48 3.86
N MET A 41 -1.38 -5.08 2.84
CA MET A 41 -0.33 -4.37 2.09
C MET A 41 -0.86 -3.11 1.40
N SER A 42 -2.13 -3.10 0.99
CA SER A 42 -2.80 -1.93 0.44
C SER A 42 -2.80 -0.76 1.42
N LEU A 43 -3.04 -1.02 2.71
CA LEU A 43 -2.98 0.03 3.73
C LEU A 43 -1.56 0.55 3.92
N VAL A 44 -0.57 -0.34 3.98
CA VAL A 44 0.84 0.03 4.12
C VAL A 44 1.32 0.89 2.94
N LEU A 45 0.96 0.51 1.72
CA LEU A 45 1.39 1.20 0.50
C LEU A 45 0.63 2.51 0.24
N SER A 46 -0.58 2.65 0.80
CA SER A 46 -1.34 3.90 0.76
C SER A 46 -0.73 5.00 1.64
N CYS A 47 0.12 4.63 2.59
CA CYS A 47 0.81 5.57 3.46
C CYS A 47 1.92 6.27 2.66
N GLN A 48 1.96 7.60 2.69
CA GLN A 48 2.99 8.38 2.00
C GLN A 48 4.11 8.79 2.94
N THR A 49 3.84 8.85 4.24
CA THR A 49 4.78 9.27 5.29
C THR A 49 4.80 8.30 6.47
N ILE A 50 5.76 8.49 7.37
CA ILE A 50 5.79 7.76 8.65
C ILE A 50 4.59 8.13 9.52
N SER A 51 4.14 9.39 9.49
CA SER A 51 2.93 9.82 10.20
C SER A 51 1.69 9.10 9.67
N ASP A 52 1.59 8.86 8.36
CA ASP A 52 0.47 8.10 7.78
C ASP A 52 0.49 6.66 8.28
N LEU A 53 1.68 6.03 8.32
CA LEU A 53 1.83 4.68 8.88
C LEU A 53 1.41 4.63 10.35
N ASP A 54 1.81 5.60 11.17
CA ASP A 54 1.43 5.65 12.59
C ASP A 54 -0.09 5.79 12.76
N ASN A 55 -0.71 6.73 12.04
CA ASN A 55 -2.16 6.90 12.05
C ASN A 55 -2.90 5.65 11.57
N MET A 56 -2.40 4.98 10.53
CA MET A 56 -2.94 3.73 10.02
C MET A 56 -2.87 2.62 11.08
N LEU A 57 -1.73 2.49 11.77
CA LEU A 57 -1.54 1.51 12.84
C LEU A 57 -2.47 1.78 14.04
N LEU A 58 -2.64 3.04 14.45
CA LEU A 58 -3.59 3.44 15.50
C LEU A 58 -5.05 3.11 15.14
N GLY A 59 -5.38 3.14 13.85
CA GLY A 59 -6.71 2.81 13.34
C GLY A 59 -7.01 1.31 13.26
N LEU A 60 -6.01 0.43 13.38
CA LEU A 60 -6.22 -1.02 13.26
C LEU A 60 -7.20 -1.54 14.32
N GLY A 61 -8.17 -2.34 13.87
CA GLY A 61 -9.21 -2.91 14.75
C GLY A 61 -10.30 -1.93 15.21
N THR A 62 -10.18 -0.64 14.91
CA THR A 62 -11.20 0.38 15.27
C THR A 62 -12.28 0.53 14.21
N THR A 63 -12.02 0.08 12.98
CA THR A 63 -12.94 0.18 11.85
C THR A 63 -13.02 -1.14 11.10
N THR A 64 -14.20 -1.46 10.55
CA THR A 64 -14.34 -2.56 9.61
C THR A 64 -13.87 -2.07 8.24
N ALA A 65 -12.72 -2.58 7.78
CA ALA A 65 -12.21 -2.24 6.46
C ALA A 65 -13.22 -2.71 5.39
N LYS A 66 -13.79 -1.76 4.64
CA LYS A 66 -14.56 -2.07 3.44
C LYS A 66 -13.60 -2.36 2.29
N TYR A 67 -14.04 -3.20 1.36
CA TYR A 67 -13.31 -3.37 0.10
C TYR A 67 -13.21 -2.01 -0.60
N ASP A 68 -11.97 -1.64 -0.94
CA ASP A 68 -11.65 -0.48 -1.76
C ASP A 68 -10.67 -0.96 -2.83
N PRO A 69 -11.08 -0.97 -4.11
CA PRO A 69 -10.24 -1.46 -5.20
C PRO A 69 -9.04 -0.55 -5.47
N ILE A 70 -9.10 0.74 -5.09
CA ILE A 70 -8.08 1.73 -5.44
C ILE A 70 -7.04 1.84 -4.33
N VAL A 71 -5.78 1.60 -4.68
CA VAL A 71 -4.65 1.79 -3.77
C VAL A 71 -3.76 2.93 -4.30
N PRO A 72 -3.69 4.09 -3.63
CA PRO A 72 -2.77 5.15 -4.02
C PRO A 72 -1.33 4.70 -3.78
N LEU A 73 -0.51 4.68 -4.84
CA LEU A 73 0.94 4.43 -4.74
C LEU A 73 1.73 5.74 -4.80
N VAL A 74 1.24 6.71 -5.57
CA VAL A 74 1.74 8.08 -5.65
C VAL A 74 0.52 9.00 -5.76
N SER A 75 0.37 9.95 -4.85
CA SER A 75 -0.76 10.89 -4.84
C SER A 75 -0.42 12.28 -5.36
N SER A 76 0.84 12.52 -5.72
CA SER A 76 1.35 13.80 -6.20
C SER A 76 1.51 13.82 -7.73
N GLY A 77 1.73 15.00 -8.29
CA GLY A 77 1.86 15.20 -9.74
C GLY A 77 0.61 15.84 -10.36
N SER A 78 0.74 16.30 -11.60
CA SER A 78 -0.28 17.12 -12.28
C SER A 78 -0.72 16.58 -13.63
N LYS A 79 0.00 15.60 -14.19
CA LYS A 79 -0.43 14.92 -15.43
C LYS A 79 -1.54 13.90 -15.14
N THR A 80 -2.15 13.41 -16.22
CA THR A 80 -3.21 12.40 -16.17
C THR A 80 -2.79 11.20 -15.32
N PRO A 81 -3.60 10.80 -14.32
CA PRO A 81 -3.32 9.65 -13.49
C PRO A 81 -3.15 8.36 -14.28
N ILE A 82 -2.35 7.44 -13.73
CA ILE A 82 -2.25 6.06 -14.23
C ILE A 82 -2.88 5.11 -13.21
N ILE A 83 -3.66 4.17 -13.71
CA ILE A 83 -4.21 3.06 -12.92
C ILE A 83 -3.51 1.78 -13.38
N LEU A 84 -2.84 1.10 -12.45
CA LEU A 84 -2.08 -0.13 -12.69
C LEU A 84 -2.92 -1.32 -12.24
N CYS A 85 -3.38 -2.13 -13.20
CA CYS A 85 -4.08 -3.37 -12.90
C CYS A 85 -3.13 -4.38 -12.24
N HIS A 86 -3.65 -5.20 -11.32
CA HIS A 86 -2.88 -6.30 -10.77
C HIS A 86 -2.49 -7.32 -11.87
N PRO A 87 -1.29 -7.92 -11.81
CA PRO A 87 -0.96 -9.11 -12.59
C PRO A 87 -1.77 -10.33 -12.11
N GLY A 88 -1.57 -11.50 -12.74
CA GLY A 88 -2.34 -12.72 -12.44
C GLY A 88 -2.31 -13.19 -10.97
N GLY A 89 -1.36 -12.72 -10.15
CA GLY A 89 -1.30 -13.02 -8.72
C GLY A 89 -2.15 -12.12 -7.81
N GLY A 90 -2.91 -11.16 -8.35
CA GLY A 90 -3.81 -10.28 -7.56
C GLY A 90 -3.13 -9.13 -6.81
N GLU A 91 -1.81 -9.19 -6.63
CA GLU A 91 -1.02 -8.25 -5.83
C GLU A 91 -0.21 -7.27 -6.70
N PHE A 92 -0.03 -6.04 -6.23
CA PHE A 92 0.49 -4.92 -7.03
C PHE A 92 1.88 -4.42 -6.59
N LEU A 93 2.53 -5.10 -5.63
CA LEU A 93 3.93 -4.84 -5.23
C LEU A 93 4.93 -4.87 -6.40
N THR A 94 4.62 -5.58 -7.47
CA THR A 94 5.47 -5.63 -8.69
C THR A 94 5.66 -4.25 -9.33
N TRP A 95 4.73 -3.32 -9.09
CA TRP A 95 4.75 -1.99 -9.69
C TRP A 95 5.65 -0.98 -8.98
N LEU A 96 6.10 -1.24 -7.75
CA LEU A 96 6.87 -0.24 -6.99
C LEU A 96 8.16 0.19 -7.70
N GLY A 97 8.82 -0.74 -8.40
CA GLY A 97 10.02 -0.45 -9.18
C GLY A 97 9.79 0.49 -10.37
N LEU A 98 8.54 0.61 -10.85
CA LEU A 98 8.15 1.48 -11.95
C LEU A 98 7.96 2.94 -11.51
N LEU A 99 7.53 3.17 -10.26
CA LEU A 99 7.09 4.49 -9.78
C LEU A 99 8.15 5.58 -9.94
N LYS A 100 9.42 5.25 -9.73
CA LYS A 100 10.56 6.19 -9.90
C LYS A 100 10.73 6.72 -11.32
N TYR A 101 10.16 6.04 -12.32
CA TYR A 101 10.20 6.48 -13.72
C TYR A 101 8.94 7.27 -14.13
N ILE A 102 7.98 7.45 -13.22
CA ILE A 102 6.71 8.15 -13.44
C ILE A 102 6.51 9.21 -12.32
N PRO A 103 7.36 10.25 -12.24
CA PRO A 103 7.34 11.20 -11.12
C PRO A 103 6.32 12.35 -11.26
N ASP A 104 5.61 12.43 -12.40
CA ASP A 104 4.89 13.65 -12.81
C ASP A 104 3.36 13.56 -12.75
N ARG A 105 2.83 12.45 -12.24
CA ARG A 105 1.39 12.15 -12.15
C ARG A 105 1.07 11.27 -10.96
N PRO A 106 -0.19 11.31 -10.50
CA PRO A 106 -0.70 10.31 -9.58
C PRO A 106 -0.66 8.91 -10.19
N VAL A 107 -0.33 7.92 -9.37
CA VAL A 107 -0.31 6.50 -9.74
C VAL A 107 -1.11 5.72 -8.71
N TYR A 108 -2.11 4.99 -9.19
CA TYR A 108 -2.98 4.14 -8.40
C TYR A 108 -2.81 2.68 -8.85
N ALA A 109 -3.02 1.74 -7.95
CA ALA A 109 -3.13 0.32 -8.28
C ALA A 109 -4.56 -0.18 -8.06
N LEU A 110 -4.99 -1.14 -8.89
CA LEU A 110 -6.21 -1.91 -8.66
C LEU A 110 -5.86 -3.21 -7.97
N ARG A 111 -6.44 -3.43 -6.79
CA ARG A 111 -6.36 -4.71 -6.08
C ARG A 111 -7.61 -5.55 -6.31
N VAL A 112 -7.45 -6.87 -6.31
CA VAL A 112 -8.59 -7.79 -6.28
C VAL A 112 -9.23 -7.85 -4.89
N CYS A 113 -10.51 -8.19 -4.85
CA CYS A 113 -11.21 -8.61 -3.64
C CYS A 113 -10.80 -10.05 -3.28
N GLY A 114 -10.72 -10.37 -1.99
CA GLY A 114 -10.51 -11.75 -1.49
C GLY A 114 -9.15 -11.99 -0.85
N PHE A 115 -8.33 -10.96 -0.70
CA PHE A 115 -7.01 -11.04 -0.04
C PHE A 115 -7.06 -10.61 1.42
N HIS A 116 -8.20 -10.13 1.90
CA HIS A 116 -8.40 -9.70 3.28
C HIS A 116 -9.51 -10.48 3.99
N LYS A 117 -9.48 -10.45 5.32
CA LYS A 117 -10.48 -11.11 6.16
C LYS A 117 -11.87 -10.57 5.80
N ASN A 118 -12.83 -11.47 5.66
CA ASN A 118 -14.22 -11.17 5.26
C ASN A 118 -14.38 -10.66 3.81
N GLU A 119 -13.35 -10.72 2.97
CA GLU A 119 -13.49 -10.52 1.54
C GLU A 119 -13.71 -11.86 0.83
N THR A 120 -14.55 -11.87 -0.20
CA THR A 120 -14.77 -13.02 -1.08
C THR A 120 -14.33 -12.62 -2.49
N PRO A 121 -13.51 -13.45 -3.18
CA PRO A 121 -13.17 -13.19 -4.58
C PRO A 121 -14.44 -13.07 -5.43
N PHE A 122 -14.35 -12.26 -6.50
CA PHE A 122 -15.40 -12.21 -7.51
C PHE A 122 -15.46 -13.54 -8.27
N ASP A 123 -16.67 -13.95 -8.66
CA ASP A 123 -16.92 -15.23 -9.34
C ASP A 123 -16.71 -15.11 -10.87
N SER A 124 -16.59 -13.89 -11.38
CA SER A 124 -16.38 -13.62 -12.80
C SER A 124 -15.56 -12.36 -13.07
N LEU A 125 -15.04 -12.25 -14.30
CA LEU A 125 -14.39 -11.02 -14.76
C LEU A 125 -15.37 -9.85 -14.82
N ASP A 126 -16.62 -10.11 -15.22
CA ASP A 126 -17.66 -9.07 -15.33
C ASP A 126 -18.03 -8.47 -13.98
N GLU A 127 -17.91 -9.23 -12.88
CA GLU A 127 -18.07 -8.69 -11.52
C GLU A 127 -16.90 -7.82 -11.06
N MET A 128 -15.72 -8.00 -11.67
CA MET A 128 -14.50 -7.25 -11.32
C MET A 128 -14.38 -5.91 -12.07
N LEU A 129 -14.95 -5.81 -13.28
CA LEU A 129 -14.87 -4.64 -14.18
C LEU A 129 -15.91 -3.56 -13.82
#